data_AF-A3WHJ1-F1
#
_entry.id   AF-A3WHJ1-F1
#
_cell.length_a   1.000
_cell.length_b   1.000
_cell.length_c   1.000
_cell.angle_alpha   90.00
_cell.angle_beta   90.00
_cell.angle_gamma   90.00
#
_symmetry.space_group_name_H-M   'P 1'
#
loop_
_entity.id
_entity.type
_entity.pdbx_description
1 polymer ?
#
loop_
_entity_poly.entity_id
_entity_poly.type
_entity_poly.pdbx_seq_one_letter_code
_entity_poly.pdbx_strand_id
1 'polypeptide(L)'
;MPSFRLPVLLIGTSSLAALVAAPLAAESALPQERQSEDAEERASYVPAANEVGQPASSDRFALFVPTDEPVRHRIDFENYDFILKNIVVSMGPSIRQLPFRRPEAVGTRIRQGHKSPYRLEGSQVMFLFMENDAKAAFSDYRRELEGITNTLDIASLPRNEQLAFWFNFHNIAMLEQLANNWPTREPAEIEIDGVPLNDAKWLTVRGIPISLRDIRENIVFANWKSPKVIYGFWRGEIGGPALEREAFTAANVNSLLDIAAEDFINSLRGTQKRGDRLDVSTLYDETRAFYFPDFETDVRAHLSSYANEEVSEILSKTSMVNASIRDRTIADLSGGARFANYLFNSTEGNPMFYDDAPSSRVPIPLWLHLNDRQRKLEGMARDDIPTGRVIFSNIDLPGDPPNKNAVE
;
A
#
# COMPACT_ATOMS: atom_id res chain seq x y z
N MET A 1 -47.40 8.76 9.09
CA MET A 1 -47.11 8.03 7.85
C MET A 1 -45.82 7.24 8.04
N PRO A 2 -45.72 6.03 7.48
CA PRO A 2 -45.34 4.85 8.27
C PRO A 2 -43.84 4.50 8.23
N SER A 3 -43.41 3.94 9.35
CA SER A 3 -42.15 3.26 9.62
C SER A 3 -42.02 1.98 8.79
N PHE A 4 -40.96 1.87 7.99
CA PHE A 4 -40.57 0.62 7.33
C PHE A 4 -39.65 -0.19 8.24
N ARG A 5 -40.15 -1.35 8.70
CA ARG A 5 -39.37 -2.45 9.26
C ARG A 5 -39.10 -3.45 8.13
N LEU A 6 -37.84 -3.85 7.95
CA LEU A 6 -37.44 -4.93 7.04
C LEU A 6 -37.81 -6.31 7.61
N PRO A 7 -38.23 -7.28 6.79
CA PRO A 7 -38.65 -8.60 7.23
C PRO A 7 -37.47 -9.56 7.45
N VAL A 8 -37.65 -10.41 8.47
CA VAL A 8 -36.87 -11.61 8.77
C VAL A 8 -37.05 -12.64 7.64
N LEU A 9 -35.95 -13.16 7.08
CA LEU A 9 -35.99 -14.24 6.11
C LEU A 9 -35.72 -15.59 6.78
N LEU A 10 -36.70 -16.47 6.69
CA LEU A 10 -36.71 -17.85 7.14
C LEU A 10 -35.70 -18.73 6.37
N ILE A 11 -35.09 -19.65 7.11
CA ILE A 11 -34.24 -20.74 6.63
C ILE A 11 -35.12 -21.78 5.94
N GLY A 12 -34.91 -21.99 4.64
CA GLY A 12 -35.48 -23.07 3.86
C GLY A 12 -34.47 -24.18 3.65
N THR A 13 -34.74 -25.35 4.26
CA THR A 13 -34.07 -26.63 4.03
C THR A 13 -34.20 -27.07 2.57
N SER A 14 -33.12 -27.57 1.96
CA SER A 14 -33.22 -28.32 0.70
C SER A 14 -32.27 -29.51 0.67
N SER A 15 -32.81 -30.58 0.11
CA SER A 15 -32.51 -31.98 0.35
C SER A 15 -31.28 -32.51 -0.39
N LEU A 16 -30.71 -33.57 0.18
CA LEU A 16 -29.74 -34.48 -0.44
C LEU A 16 -30.20 -34.99 -1.81
N ALA A 17 -29.29 -34.97 -2.78
CA ALA A 17 -29.28 -35.89 -3.90
C ALA A 17 -27.89 -36.53 -3.99
N ALA A 18 -27.84 -37.83 -3.74
CA ALA A 18 -26.65 -38.66 -3.89
C ALA A 18 -26.43 -38.99 -5.37
N LEU A 19 -25.20 -38.85 -5.86
CA LEU A 19 -24.78 -39.48 -7.10
C LEU A 19 -23.57 -40.37 -6.83
N VAL A 20 -23.76 -41.66 -7.08
CA VAL A 20 -22.75 -42.72 -7.03
C VAL A 20 -22.01 -42.74 -8.36
N ALA A 21 -20.67 -42.77 -8.33
CA ALA A 21 -19.85 -43.26 -9.43
C ALA A 21 -18.60 -43.96 -8.87
N ALA A 22 -18.33 -45.16 -9.40
CA ALA A 22 -17.37 -46.17 -8.95
C ALA A 22 -15.91 -45.86 -9.38
N PRO A 23 -14.90 -46.57 -8.83
CA PRO A 23 -13.49 -46.15 -8.89
C PRO A 23 -12.79 -46.65 -10.16
N LEU A 24 -11.90 -45.81 -10.70
CA LEU A 24 -10.87 -46.24 -11.65
C LEU A 24 -9.52 -46.22 -10.94
N ALA A 25 -8.90 -47.41 -10.86
CA ALA A 25 -7.54 -47.61 -10.45
C ALA A 25 -6.59 -47.27 -11.61
N ALA A 26 -5.52 -46.53 -11.32
CA ALA A 26 -4.29 -46.56 -12.10
C ALA A 26 -3.11 -46.06 -11.26
N GLU A 27 -2.28 -47.04 -10.89
CA GLU A 27 -0.82 -47.03 -10.87
C GLU A 27 -0.02 -45.98 -10.07
N SER A 28 0.66 -46.51 -9.07
CA SER A 28 1.79 -45.91 -8.34
C SER A 28 2.98 -45.63 -9.25
N ALA A 29 3.43 -44.38 -9.32
CA ALA A 29 4.78 -44.02 -9.75
C ALA A 29 5.48 -43.27 -8.62
N LEU A 30 6.56 -43.88 -8.11
CA LEU A 30 7.48 -43.32 -7.12
C LEU A 30 8.14 -42.05 -7.67
N PRO A 31 8.33 -40.98 -6.87
CA PRO A 31 9.15 -39.86 -7.27
C PRO A 31 10.63 -40.24 -7.18
N GLN A 32 11.34 -40.20 -8.31
CA GLN A 32 12.80 -40.21 -8.31
C GLN A 32 13.34 -38.91 -7.72
N GLU A 33 14.26 -39.06 -6.78
CA GLU A 33 15.18 -38.02 -6.29
C GLU A 33 15.84 -37.32 -7.49
N ARG A 34 15.73 -35.98 -7.52
CA ARG A 34 16.59 -35.16 -8.37
C ARG A 34 17.46 -34.31 -7.46
N GLN A 35 18.76 -34.52 -7.65
CA GLN A 35 19.87 -33.95 -6.90
C GLN A 35 19.86 -32.43 -6.97
N SER A 36 20.24 -31.83 -5.84
CA SER A 36 20.59 -30.43 -5.67
C SER A 36 21.85 -30.10 -6.48
N GLU A 37 21.73 -29.24 -7.48
CA GLU A 37 22.86 -28.48 -8.00
C GLU A 37 22.67 -27.00 -7.61
N ASP A 38 23.56 -26.56 -6.72
CA ASP A 38 23.82 -25.17 -6.42
C ASP A 38 24.31 -24.46 -7.69
N ALA A 39 23.53 -23.51 -8.19
CA ALA A 39 24.00 -22.51 -9.13
C ALA A 39 23.48 -21.15 -8.70
N GLU A 40 24.39 -20.29 -8.24
CA GLU A 40 24.19 -18.86 -8.07
C GLU A 40 23.79 -18.22 -9.41
N GLU A 41 22.48 -18.20 -9.69
CA GLU A 41 21.95 -17.45 -10.83
C GLU A 41 21.88 -15.97 -10.43
N ARG A 42 22.98 -15.26 -10.67
CA ARG A 42 22.99 -13.80 -10.74
C ARG A 42 22.05 -13.39 -11.86
N ALA A 43 20.84 -12.97 -11.52
CA ALA A 43 19.92 -12.32 -12.45
C ALA A 43 20.57 -11.02 -12.96
N SER A 44 21.30 -11.12 -14.08
CA SER A 44 21.83 -9.98 -14.79
C SER A 44 20.68 -9.25 -15.46
N TYR A 45 20.37 -8.06 -14.92
CA TYR A 45 19.60 -7.03 -15.60
C TYR A 45 20.20 -6.78 -16.98
N VAL A 46 19.46 -7.08 -18.04
CA VAL A 46 19.77 -6.65 -19.40
C VAL A 46 19.17 -5.26 -19.55
N PRO A 47 19.96 -4.17 -19.60
CA PRO A 47 19.41 -2.87 -19.91
C PRO A 47 18.93 -2.91 -21.36
N ALA A 48 17.69 -2.47 -21.59
CA ALA A 48 17.28 -2.07 -22.93
C ALA A 48 18.27 -1.00 -23.43
N ALA A 49 18.71 -1.14 -24.67
CA ALA A 49 19.69 -0.26 -25.27
C ALA A 49 19.26 1.22 -25.16
N ASN A 50 20.12 2.02 -24.54
CA ASN A 50 19.98 3.46 -24.44
C ASN A 50 20.12 4.10 -25.82
N GLU A 51 19.02 4.65 -26.37
CA GLU A 51 19.13 5.86 -27.16
C GLU A 51 19.36 7.03 -26.20
N VAL A 52 20.56 7.60 -26.25
CA VAL A 52 20.93 8.78 -25.47
C VAL A 52 20.23 9.99 -26.08
N GLY A 53 19.07 10.31 -25.53
CA GLY A 53 18.35 11.56 -25.70
C GLY A 53 17.47 11.74 -24.47
N GLN A 54 17.51 12.91 -23.83
CA GLN A 54 16.54 13.28 -22.80
C GLN A 54 15.14 12.88 -23.28
N PRO A 55 14.30 12.22 -22.47
CA PRO A 55 12.93 12.01 -22.88
C PRO A 55 12.32 13.41 -22.94
N ALA A 56 12.09 13.92 -24.15
CA ALA A 56 11.12 14.98 -24.35
C ALA A 56 9.86 14.48 -23.64
N SER A 57 9.47 15.12 -22.54
CA SER A 57 8.19 14.89 -21.91
C SER A 57 7.18 14.92 -23.04
N SER A 58 6.57 13.77 -23.34
CA SER A 58 5.64 13.66 -24.45
C SER A 58 4.64 14.80 -24.32
N ASP A 59 4.57 15.66 -25.34
CA ASP A 59 3.77 16.89 -25.44
C ASP A 59 2.37 16.78 -24.78
N ARG A 60 1.80 15.57 -24.80
CA ARG A 60 0.56 15.18 -24.12
C ARG A 60 0.50 15.43 -22.59
N PHE A 61 1.60 15.63 -21.88
CA PHE A 61 1.57 15.89 -20.43
C PHE A 61 1.82 17.36 -20.07
N ALA A 62 2.15 18.20 -21.06
CA ALA A 62 2.40 19.63 -20.84
C ALA A 62 1.19 20.35 -20.21
N LEU A 63 -0.03 19.86 -20.47
CA LEU A 63 -1.25 20.41 -19.87
C LEU A 63 -1.41 20.15 -18.37
N PHE A 64 -0.56 19.33 -17.76
CA PHE A 64 -0.57 19.07 -16.32
C PHE A 64 0.56 19.79 -15.56
N VAL A 65 1.33 20.63 -16.26
CA VAL A 65 2.37 21.45 -15.63
C VAL A 65 1.69 22.55 -14.82
N PRO A 66 2.02 22.71 -13.53
CA PRO A 66 1.43 23.75 -12.69
C PRO A 66 1.62 25.15 -13.27
N THR A 67 0.55 25.96 -13.25
CA THR A 67 0.63 27.38 -13.61
C THR A 67 1.28 28.24 -12.53
N ASP A 68 1.87 29.37 -12.92
CA ASP A 68 2.40 30.39 -12.01
C ASP A 68 1.29 31.24 -11.37
N GLU A 69 0.10 31.31 -11.99
CA GLU A 69 -1.05 32.09 -11.52
C GLU A 69 -2.26 31.19 -11.21
N PRO A 70 -2.28 30.52 -10.04
CA PRO A 70 -3.31 29.53 -9.73
C PRO A 70 -4.64 30.17 -9.28
N VAL A 71 -5.75 29.52 -9.66
CA VAL A 71 -7.10 29.83 -9.16
C VAL A 71 -7.29 29.27 -7.76
N ARG A 72 -8.13 29.90 -6.94
CA ARG A 72 -8.39 29.49 -5.55
C ARG A 72 -9.52 28.46 -5.40
N HIS A 73 -9.66 27.56 -6.36
CA HIS A 73 -10.61 26.45 -6.25
C HIS A 73 -10.04 25.35 -5.36
N ARG A 74 -10.92 24.58 -4.71
CA ARG A 74 -10.57 23.44 -3.86
C ARG A 74 -11.45 22.25 -4.22
N ILE A 75 -10.92 21.05 -4.08
CA ILE A 75 -11.61 19.79 -4.28
C ILE A 75 -11.91 19.20 -2.91
N ASP A 76 -13.13 18.74 -2.71
CA ASP A 76 -13.55 18.10 -1.47
C ASP A 76 -13.30 16.59 -1.54
N PHE A 77 -12.59 16.07 -0.55
CA PHE A 77 -12.24 14.65 -0.42
C PHE A 77 -12.89 14.00 0.80
N GLU A 78 -13.90 14.61 1.43
CA GLU A 78 -14.56 14.09 2.65
C GLU A 78 -15.07 12.65 2.48
N ASN A 79 -15.68 12.32 1.35
CA ASN A 79 -16.16 10.96 1.07
C ASN A 79 -15.02 9.93 1.02
N TYR A 80 -13.88 10.29 0.44
CA TYR A 80 -12.73 9.41 0.37
C TYR A 80 -12.02 9.28 1.71
N ASP A 81 -11.91 10.37 2.46
CA ASP A 81 -11.42 10.37 3.83
C ASP A 81 -12.26 9.43 4.72
N PHE A 82 -13.58 9.48 4.60
CA PHE A 82 -14.47 8.54 5.28
C PHE A 82 -14.19 7.08 4.89
N ILE A 83 -14.02 6.80 3.60
CA ILE A 83 -13.67 5.46 3.11
C ILE A 83 -12.35 4.98 3.76
N LEU A 84 -11.29 5.78 3.67
CA LEU A 84 -9.96 5.43 4.19
C LEU A 84 -10.00 5.13 5.70
N LYS A 85 -10.69 5.96 6.48
CA LYS A 85 -10.83 5.77 7.94
C LYS A 85 -11.47 4.44 8.31
N ASN A 86 -12.35 3.90 7.45
CA ASN A 86 -13.10 2.67 7.69
C ASN A 86 -12.44 1.40 7.11
N ILE A 87 -11.55 1.51 6.11
CA ILE A 87 -10.93 0.33 5.47
C ILE A 87 -9.45 0.12 5.83
N VAL A 88 -8.75 1.19 6.22
CA VAL A 88 -7.31 1.15 6.47
C VAL A 88 -7.02 0.91 7.94
N VAL A 89 -6.30 -0.16 8.27
CA VAL A 89 -5.82 -0.47 9.62
C VAL A 89 -4.35 -0.10 9.72
N SER A 90 -4.01 0.90 10.55
CA SER A 90 -2.61 1.22 10.87
C SER A 90 -2.02 0.16 11.80
N MET A 91 -0.80 -0.31 11.53
CA MET A 91 -0.05 -1.23 12.41
C MET A 91 0.74 -0.49 13.51
N GLY A 92 0.60 0.83 13.57
CA GLY A 92 1.35 1.70 14.48
C GLY A 92 2.81 1.88 14.07
N PRO A 93 3.55 2.78 14.76
CA PRO A 93 4.96 3.05 14.47
C PRO A 93 5.83 1.79 14.48
N SER A 94 6.91 1.80 13.70
CA SER A 94 7.86 0.70 13.70
C SER A 94 8.60 0.64 15.03
N ILE A 95 8.66 -0.56 15.62
CA ILE A 95 9.58 -0.87 16.72
C ILE A 95 10.84 -1.58 16.21
N ARG A 96 11.00 -1.64 14.88
CA ARG A 96 12.12 -2.25 14.16
C ARG A 96 12.43 -3.69 14.56
N GLN A 97 11.40 -4.42 14.97
CA GLN A 97 11.48 -5.82 15.37
C GLN A 97 10.62 -6.69 14.47
N LEU A 98 11.18 -7.84 14.08
CA LEU A 98 10.41 -8.85 13.39
C LEU A 98 9.35 -9.43 14.33
N PRO A 99 8.15 -9.70 13.81
CA PRO A 99 7.08 -10.28 14.60
C PRO A 99 7.45 -11.69 15.06
N PHE A 100 6.97 -12.07 16.24
CA PHE A 100 7.23 -13.39 16.83
C PHE A 100 6.85 -14.52 15.86
N ARG A 101 7.72 -15.52 15.77
CA ARG A 101 7.43 -16.74 15.01
C ARG A 101 6.51 -17.62 15.83
N ARG A 102 5.26 -17.75 15.38
CA ARG A 102 4.31 -18.66 16.01
C ARG A 102 4.75 -20.11 15.80
N PRO A 103 4.69 -20.97 16.84
CA PRO A 103 4.95 -22.39 16.67
C PRO A 103 3.94 -22.98 15.67
N GLU A 104 4.44 -23.83 14.76
CA GLU A 104 3.60 -24.48 13.77
C GLU A 104 2.67 -25.48 14.46
N ALA A 105 1.39 -25.52 14.06
CA ALA A 105 0.47 -26.54 14.56
C ALA A 105 0.98 -27.93 14.18
N VAL A 106 1.16 -28.81 15.16
CA VAL A 106 1.64 -30.17 14.95
C VAL A 106 0.70 -30.89 13.98
N GLY A 107 1.26 -31.47 12.91
CA GLY A 107 0.50 -32.26 11.93
C GLY A 107 0.06 -31.53 10.65
N THR A 108 0.45 -30.27 10.42
CA THR A 108 0.21 -29.59 9.14
C THR A 108 1.39 -28.71 8.74
N ARG A 109 1.92 -28.89 7.51
CA ARG A 109 3.00 -28.06 6.93
C ARG A 109 2.51 -26.76 6.29
N ILE A 110 1.20 -26.51 6.30
CA ILE A 110 0.60 -25.34 5.65
C ILE A 110 0.57 -24.16 6.61
N ARG A 111 1.32 -23.10 6.29
CA ARG A 111 1.23 -21.80 6.97
C ARG A 111 0.04 -21.01 6.42
N GLN A 112 -0.95 -20.77 7.29
CA GLN A 112 -2.12 -19.93 7.03
C GLN A 112 -1.89 -18.51 7.57
N GLY A 113 -2.48 -17.50 6.93
CA GLY A 113 -2.33 -16.09 7.34
C GLY A 113 -1.24 -15.33 6.61
N HIS A 114 -0.98 -14.11 7.10
CA HIS A 114 -0.02 -13.18 6.52
C HIS A 114 1.41 -13.67 6.72
N LYS A 115 2.16 -13.86 5.62
CA LYS A 115 3.49 -14.49 5.66
C LYS A 115 4.65 -13.50 5.68
N SER A 116 4.41 -12.24 5.30
CA SER A 116 5.46 -11.22 5.29
C SER A 116 6.14 -11.06 6.67
N PRO A 117 7.47 -10.88 6.70
CA PRO A 117 8.19 -10.45 7.89
C PRO A 117 7.78 -9.03 8.35
N TYR A 118 7.27 -8.19 7.45
CA TYR A 118 6.88 -6.80 7.73
C TYR A 118 5.39 -6.64 8.02
N ARG A 119 4.65 -7.72 8.29
CA ARG A 119 3.19 -7.71 8.51
C ARG A 119 2.69 -6.78 9.62
N LEU A 120 3.55 -6.42 10.58
CA LEU A 120 3.24 -5.47 11.66
C LEU A 120 3.79 -4.05 11.40
N GLU A 121 4.11 -3.71 10.15
CA GLU A 121 4.62 -2.40 9.74
C GLU A 121 3.61 -1.68 8.84
N GLY A 122 3.66 -0.35 8.85
CA GLY A 122 2.85 0.50 7.96
C GLY A 122 1.34 0.37 8.19
N SER A 123 0.56 0.35 7.10
CA SER A 123 -0.89 0.19 7.13
C SER A 123 -1.33 -0.95 6.22
N GLN A 124 -2.50 -1.52 6.52
CA GLN A 124 -3.09 -2.62 5.77
C GLN A 124 -4.55 -2.35 5.47
N VAL A 125 -5.05 -2.91 4.38
CA VAL A 125 -6.44 -2.75 3.94
C VAL A 125 -7.26 -4.01 4.26
N MET A 126 -8.55 -3.82 4.56
CA MET A 126 -9.50 -4.87 4.93
C MET A 126 -10.21 -5.52 3.73
N PHE A 127 -9.48 -5.98 2.70
CA PHE A 127 -10.11 -6.47 1.46
C PHE A 127 -11.02 -7.69 1.65
N LEU A 128 -10.69 -8.57 2.60
CA LEU A 128 -11.48 -9.77 2.91
C LEU A 128 -12.95 -9.44 3.26
N PHE A 129 -13.20 -8.27 3.86
CA PHE A 129 -14.53 -7.87 4.32
C PHE A 129 -15.28 -6.98 3.33
N MET A 130 -14.70 -6.71 2.16
CA MET A 130 -15.33 -5.84 1.17
C MET A 130 -16.40 -6.58 0.39
N GLU A 131 -17.64 -6.11 0.54
CA GLU A 131 -18.76 -6.51 -0.29
C GLU A 131 -18.71 -5.81 -1.67
N ASN A 132 -19.48 -6.31 -2.64
CA ASN A 132 -19.47 -5.77 -4.01
C ASN A 132 -19.85 -4.29 -4.06
N ASP A 133 -20.77 -3.84 -3.20
CA ASP A 133 -21.19 -2.44 -3.14
C ASP A 133 -20.04 -1.53 -2.67
N ALA A 134 -19.22 -2.00 -1.72
CA ALA A 134 -18.03 -1.28 -1.28
C ALA A 134 -16.98 -1.18 -2.39
N LYS A 135 -16.81 -2.23 -3.20
CA LYS A 135 -15.90 -2.21 -4.36
C LYS A 135 -16.40 -1.26 -5.44
N ALA A 136 -17.72 -1.26 -5.71
CA ALA A 136 -18.34 -0.36 -6.67
C ALA A 136 -18.16 1.11 -6.27
N ALA A 137 -18.21 1.43 -4.97
CA ALA A 137 -17.94 2.78 -4.48
C ALA A 137 -16.54 3.29 -4.85
N PHE A 138 -15.52 2.43 -4.92
CA PHE A 138 -14.19 2.84 -5.38
C PHE A 138 -14.18 3.20 -6.87
N SER A 139 -14.82 2.38 -7.69
CA SER A 139 -14.98 2.64 -9.12
C SER A 139 -15.75 3.94 -9.37
N ASP A 140 -16.82 4.18 -8.62
CA ASP A 140 -17.65 5.37 -8.78
C ASP A 140 -16.89 6.63 -8.35
N TYR A 141 -16.18 6.58 -7.22
CA TYR A 141 -15.37 7.71 -6.76
C TYR A 141 -14.20 8.02 -7.71
N ARG A 142 -13.51 7.00 -8.22
CA ARG A 142 -12.47 7.20 -9.25
C ARG A 142 -13.05 7.88 -10.49
N ARG A 143 -14.19 7.42 -11.00
CA ARG A 143 -14.86 8.04 -12.17
C ARG A 143 -15.32 9.47 -11.89
N GLU A 144 -15.73 9.77 -10.65
CA GLU A 144 -16.06 11.14 -10.24
C GLU A 144 -14.82 12.04 -10.34
N LEU A 145 -13.66 11.60 -9.84
CA LEU A 145 -12.40 12.34 -9.99
C LEU A 145 -11.99 12.51 -11.46
N GLU A 146 -12.18 11.50 -12.31
CA GLU A 146 -12.00 11.66 -13.76
C GLU A 146 -12.96 12.71 -14.34
N GLY A 147 -14.22 12.68 -13.92
CA GLY A 147 -15.26 13.62 -14.32
C GLY A 147 -14.92 15.07 -13.98
N ILE A 148 -14.40 15.31 -12.77
CA ILE A 148 -13.98 16.64 -12.30
C ILE A 148 -12.96 17.25 -13.26
N THR A 149 -12.01 16.45 -13.76
CA THR A 149 -10.95 16.94 -14.66
C THR A 149 -11.46 17.51 -15.99
N ASN A 150 -12.70 17.16 -16.39
CA ASN A 150 -13.32 17.71 -17.60
C ASN A 150 -13.91 19.11 -17.38
N THR A 151 -14.14 19.50 -16.13
CA THR A 151 -14.77 20.78 -15.76
C THR A 151 -13.81 21.73 -15.06
N LEU A 152 -12.83 21.18 -14.34
CA LEU A 152 -11.84 21.90 -13.57
C LEU A 152 -10.46 21.60 -14.13
N ASP A 153 -9.73 22.64 -14.51
CA ASP A 153 -8.34 22.48 -14.93
C ASP A 153 -7.44 22.29 -13.72
N ILE A 154 -6.99 21.04 -13.52
CA ILE A 154 -6.10 20.69 -12.39
C ILE A 154 -4.82 21.52 -12.43
N ALA A 155 -4.23 21.78 -13.60
CA ALA A 155 -2.99 22.56 -13.71
C ALA A 155 -3.15 24.02 -13.24
N SER A 156 -4.39 24.53 -13.22
CA SER A 156 -4.72 25.87 -12.73
C SER A 156 -4.87 25.95 -11.21
N LEU A 157 -4.92 24.83 -10.49
CA LEU A 157 -5.08 24.82 -9.03
C LEU A 157 -3.77 25.18 -8.31
N PRO A 158 -3.80 25.51 -7.01
CA PRO A 158 -2.58 25.67 -6.22
C PRO A 158 -1.79 24.36 -6.16
N ARG A 159 -0.45 24.41 -6.07
CA ARG A 159 0.41 23.22 -6.19
C ARG A 159 0.04 22.11 -5.20
N ASN A 160 -0.30 22.46 -3.97
CA ASN A 160 -0.71 21.47 -2.95
C ASN A 160 -2.06 20.82 -3.27
N GLU A 161 -2.98 21.55 -3.89
CA GLU A 161 -4.27 21.03 -4.33
C GLU A 161 -4.10 20.06 -5.50
N GLN A 162 -3.21 20.39 -6.44
CA GLN A 162 -2.83 19.48 -7.54
C GLN A 162 -2.22 18.19 -7.00
N LEU A 163 -1.27 18.31 -6.08
CA LEU A 163 -0.57 17.18 -5.51
C LEU A 163 -1.54 16.26 -4.73
N ALA A 164 -2.43 16.86 -3.93
CA ALA A 164 -3.50 16.14 -3.25
C ALA A 164 -4.41 15.38 -4.22
N PHE A 165 -4.84 16.02 -5.31
CA PHE A 165 -5.62 15.37 -6.36
C PHE A 165 -4.89 14.15 -6.94
N TRP A 166 -3.62 14.30 -7.33
CA TRP A 166 -2.87 13.22 -7.96
C TRP A 166 -2.62 12.03 -7.04
N PHE A 167 -2.34 12.27 -5.76
CA PHE A 167 -2.21 11.17 -4.78
C PHE A 167 -3.53 10.47 -4.56
N ASN A 168 -4.61 11.20 -4.31
CA ASN A 168 -5.92 10.60 -4.06
C ASN A 168 -6.41 9.83 -5.29
N PHE A 169 -6.25 10.39 -6.48
CA PHE A 169 -6.64 9.76 -7.75
C PHE A 169 -5.84 8.47 -8.02
N HIS A 170 -4.52 8.51 -7.85
CA HIS A 170 -3.68 7.32 -7.96
C HIS A 170 -4.07 6.24 -6.93
N ASN A 171 -4.20 6.64 -5.66
CA ASN A 171 -4.42 5.70 -4.56
C ASN A 171 -5.81 5.04 -4.63
N ILE A 172 -6.87 5.77 -5.02
CA ILE A 172 -8.18 5.15 -5.23
C ILE A 172 -8.17 4.20 -6.43
N ALA A 173 -7.50 4.55 -7.54
CA ALA A 173 -7.37 3.67 -8.69
C ALA A 173 -6.63 2.38 -8.35
N MET A 174 -5.59 2.45 -7.53
CA MET A 174 -4.92 1.27 -6.96
C MET A 174 -5.84 0.45 -6.06
N LEU A 175 -6.57 1.10 -5.14
CA LEU A 175 -7.53 0.43 -4.25
C LEU A 175 -8.61 -0.32 -5.02
N GLU A 176 -9.19 0.31 -6.04
CA GLU A 176 -10.20 -0.30 -6.92
C GLU A 176 -9.67 -1.60 -7.55
N GLN A 177 -8.49 -1.54 -8.17
CA GLN A 177 -7.93 -2.69 -8.88
C GLN A 177 -7.56 -3.82 -7.92
N LEU A 178 -7.00 -3.49 -6.75
CA LEU A 178 -6.72 -4.49 -5.72
C LEU A 178 -8.00 -5.13 -5.18
N ALA A 179 -9.05 -4.33 -4.94
CA ALA A 179 -10.32 -4.85 -4.43
C ALA A 179 -11.02 -5.77 -5.45
N ASN A 180 -10.96 -5.42 -6.74
CA ASN A 180 -11.57 -6.19 -7.82
C ASN A 180 -10.82 -7.50 -8.10
N ASN A 181 -9.49 -7.49 -7.99
CA ASN A 181 -8.65 -8.68 -8.22
C ASN A 181 -8.38 -9.50 -6.95
N TRP A 182 -8.93 -9.11 -5.79
CA TRP A 182 -8.78 -9.89 -4.57
C TRP A 182 -9.55 -11.23 -4.67
N PRO A 183 -8.95 -12.38 -4.33
CA PRO A 183 -7.67 -12.56 -3.63
C PRO A 183 -6.45 -12.59 -4.57
N THR A 184 -5.44 -11.78 -4.26
CA THR A 184 -4.12 -11.79 -4.90
C THR A 184 -3.04 -11.54 -3.85
N ARG A 185 -1.88 -12.21 -3.98
CA ARG A 185 -0.76 -12.10 -3.02
C ARG A 185 0.21 -10.99 -3.35
N GLU A 186 0.42 -10.72 -4.63
CA GLU A 186 1.34 -9.70 -5.10
C GLU A 186 0.59 -8.74 -6.03
N PRO A 187 0.46 -7.45 -5.66
CA PRO A 187 -0.13 -6.43 -6.52
C PRO A 187 0.49 -6.36 -7.92
N ALA A 188 1.79 -6.70 -8.02
CA ALA A 188 2.55 -6.68 -9.26
C ALA A 188 2.10 -7.73 -10.29
N GLU A 189 1.35 -8.76 -9.87
CA GLU A 189 0.79 -9.79 -10.77
C GLU A 189 -0.52 -9.34 -11.45
N ILE A 190 -1.10 -8.21 -11.04
CA ILE A 190 -2.33 -7.71 -11.65
C ILE A 190 -2.03 -7.12 -13.02
N GLU A 191 -2.81 -7.55 -14.00
CA GLU A 191 -2.76 -7.05 -15.37
C GLU A 191 -4.13 -6.55 -15.81
N ILE A 192 -4.14 -5.55 -16.69
CA ILE A 192 -5.32 -5.08 -17.41
C ILE A 192 -5.05 -5.31 -18.89
N ASP A 193 -5.88 -6.14 -19.51
CA ASP A 193 -5.74 -6.53 -20.93
C ASP A 193 -4.33 -7.05 -21.29
N GLY A 194 -3.70 -7.80 -20.37
CA GLY A 194 -2.37 -8.38 -20.55
C GLY A 194 -1.19 -7.41 -20.36
N VAL A 195 -1.47 -6.19 -19.87
CA VAL A 195 -0.45 -5.20 -19.52
C VAL A 195 -0.37 -5.07 -17.99
N PRO A 196 0.83 -5.04 -17.38
CA PRO A 196 0.97 -4.82 -15.94
C PRO A 196 0.20 -3.58 -15.47
N LEU A 197 -0.49 -3.70 -14.33
CA LEU A 197 -1.38 -2.66 -13.79
C LEU A 197 -0.74 -1.25 -13.77
N ASN A 198 0.53 -1.16 -13.39
CA ASN A 198 1.24 0.12 -13.31
C ASN A 198 1.41 0.80 -14.68
N ASP A 199 1.47 0.01 -15.76
CA ASP A 199 1.78 0.45 -17.12
C ASP A 199 0.53 0.55 -18.01
N ALA A 200 -0.56 -0.15 -17.63
CA ALA A 200 -1.83 -0.12 -18.34
C ALA A 200 -2.45 1.29 -18.34
N LYS A 201 -2.86 1.77 -19.53
CA LYS A 201 -3.47 3.09 -19.72
C LYS A 201 -5.00 3.01 -19.71
N TRP A 202 -5.56 2.77 -18.54
CA TRP A 202 -7.00 2.58 -18.35
C TRP A 202 -7.70 3.76 -17.66
N LEU A 203 -6.92 4.69 -17.11
CA LEU A 203 -7.42 5.95 -16.54
C LEU A 203 -7.51 7.00 -17.62
N THR A 204 -8.48 7.91 -17.52
CA THR A 204 -8.63 9.01 -18.47
C THR A 204 -8.73 10.34 -17.74
N VAL A 205 -7.81 11.27 -18.07
CA VAL A 205 -7.83 12.64 -17.56
C VAL A 205 -7.84 13.60 -18.73
N ARG A 206 -8.85 14.48 -18.80
CA ARG A 206 -9.05 15.41 -19.93
C ARG A 206 -9.00 14.72 -21.30
N GLY A 207 -9.57 13.51 -21.40
CA GLY A 207 -9.58 12.71 -22.63
C GLY A 207 -8.26 12.02 -22.98
N ILE A 208 -7.22 12.13 -22.13
CA ILE A 208 -5.92 11.50 -22.35
C ILE A 208 -5.84 10.22 -21.53
N PRO A 209 -5.60 9.05 -22.17
CA PRO A 209 -5.40 7.81 -21.45
C PRO A 209 -4.04 7.80 -20.75
N ILE A 210 -4.04 7.56 -19.45
CA ILE A 210 -2.84 7.56 -18.60
C ILE A 210 -2.78 6.29 -17.74
N SER A 211 -1.57 5.90 -17.38
CA SER A 211 -1.31 4.83 -16.41
C SER A 211 -1.03 5.35 -15.01
N LEU A 212 -0.99 4.45 -14.03
CA LEU A 212 -0.57 4.79 -12.67
C LEU A 212 0.89 5.24 -12.63
N ARG A 213 1.76 4.62 -13.44
CA ARG A 213 3.14 5.08 -13.62
C ARG A 213 3.20 6.47 -14.23
N ASP A 214 2.37 6.77 -15.24
CA ASP A 214 2.31 8.10 -15.85
C ASP A 214 1.99 9.19 -14.81
N ILE A 215 1.05 8.94 -13.89
CA ILE A 215 0.73 9.87 -12.79
C ILE A 215 1.97 10.12 -11.91
N ARG A 216 2.69 9.06 -11.54
CA ARG A 216 3.87 9.19 -10.68
C ARG A 216 5.02 9.88 -11.39
N GLU A 217 5.48 9.34 -12.50
CA GLU A 217 6.75 9.71 -13.13
C GLU A 217 6.61 10.92 -14.07
N ASN A 218 5.58 10.92 -14.93
CA ASN A 218 5.43 11.92 -15.98
C ASN A 218 4.66 13.17 -15.54
N ILE A 219 3.87 13.07 -14.46
CA ILE A 219 3.10 14.20 -13.92
C ILE A 219 3.72 14.69 -12.60
N VAL A 220 3.77 13.85 -11.56
CA VAL A 220 4.23 14.34 -10.24
C VAL A 220 5.76 14.48 -10.18
N PHE A 221 6.53 13.45 -10.52
CA PHE A 221 7.99 13.53 -10.39
C PHE A 221 8.64 14.49 -11.40
N ALA A 222 7.97 14.76 -12.52
CA ALA A 222 8.38 15.79 -13.46
C ALA A 222 8.28 17.21 -12.86
N ASN A 223 7.21 17.47 -12.10
CA ASN A 223 6.82 18.83 -11.69
C ASN A 223 7.18 19.18 -10.23
N TRP A 224 7.32 18.21 -9.33
CA TRP A 224 7.70 18.41 -7.92
C TRP A 224 9.13 17.93 -7.67
N LYS A 225 9.94 18.73 -6.98
CA LYS A 225 11.38 18.45 -6.75
C LYS A 225 11.65 17.78 -5.42
N SER A 226 10.75 17.94 -4.45
CA SER A 226 10.91 17.32 -3.13
C SER A 226 10.79 15.79 -3.21
N PRO A 227 11.80 15.01 -2.78
CA PRO A 227 11.74 13.55 -2.84
C PRO A 227 10.64 12.94 -1.98
N LYS A 228 10.11 13.66 -0.99
CA LYS A 228 9.06 13.13 -0.10
C LYS A 228 7.76 12.80 -0.81
N VAL A 229 7.52 13.33 -2.01
CA VAL A 229 6.32 13.00 -2.80
C VAL A 229 6.25 11.51 -3.17
N ILE A 230 7.37 10.78 -3.14
CA ILE A 230 7.37 9.32 -3.36
C ILE A 230 6.51 8.57 -2.32
N TYR A 231 6.36 9.13 -1.11
CA TYR A 231 5.61 8.50 -0.02
C TYR A 231 4.10 8.68 -0.12
N GLY A 232 3.62 9.61 -0.95
CA GLY A 232 2.18 9.81 -1.18
C GLY A 232 1.55 8.74 -2.09
N PHE A 233 2.38 7.96 -2.79
CA PHE A 233 1.92 6.92 -3.72
C PHE A 233 1.92 5.54 -3.08
N TRP A 234 0.72 5.04 -2.79
CA TRP A 234 0.54 3.67 -2.30
C TRP A 234 0.37 2.69 -3.47
N ARG A 235 1.22 1.65 -3.52
CA ARG A 235 1.25 0.63 -4.59
C ARG A 235 0.62 -0.70 -4.20
N GLY A 236 0.01 -0.78 -3.02
CA GLY A 236 -0.60 -2.00 -2.53
C GLY A 236 0.35 -3.01 -1.90
N GLU A 237 1.67 -2.80 -1.96
CA GLU A 237 2.67 -3.71 -1.43
C GLU A 237 3.15 -3.28 -0.04
N ILE A 238 3.41 -4.24 0.85
CA ILE A 238 3.80 -3.95 2.23
C ILE A 238 5.23 -3.38 2.34
N GLY A 239 6.08 -3.67 1.36
CA GLY A 239 7.44 -3.14 1.27
C GLY A 239 7.53 -1.69 0.80
N GLY A 240 6.45 -1.12 0.26
CA GLY A 240 6.37 0.28 -0.19
C GLY A 240 5.82 1.21 0.90
N PRO A 241 5.59 2.51 0.63
CA PRO A 241 5.00 3.47 1.57
C PRO A 241 3.59 3.05 2.02
N ALA A 242 3.17 3.49 3.21
CA ALA A 242 1.87 3.12 3.75
C ALA A 242 0.73 3.92 3.08
N LEU A 243 -0.47 3.35 3.03
CA LEU A 243 -1.67 4.12 2.70
C LEU A 243 -2.12 4.91 3.93
N GLU A 244 -2.24 6.22 3.78
CA GLU A 244 -2.71 7.10 4.85
C GLU A 244 -4.18 6.85 5.18
N ARG A 245 -4.55 7.07 6.45
CA ARG A 245 -5.94 6.96 6.93
C ARG A 245 -6.78 8.18 6.60
N GLU A 246 -6.15 9.26 6.17
CA GLU A 246 -6.79 10.53 5.79
C GLU A 246 -6.55 10.78 4.30
N ALA A 247 -7.53 11.38 3.64
CA ALA A 247 -7.33 11.83 2.26
C ALA A 247 -6.37 13.03 2.22
N PHE A 248 -5.60 13.12 1.15
CA PHE A 248 -4.76 14.29 0.92
C PHE A 248 -5.63 15.51 0.57
N THR A 249 -5.30 16.65 1.13
CA THR A 249 -5.91 17.96 0.84
C THR A 249 -4.80 19.00 0.76
N ALA A 250 -5.05 20.18 0.18
CA ALA A 250 -4.02 21.21 0.14
C ALA A 250 -3.50 21.63 1.53
N ALA A 251 -4.32 21.49 2.58
CA ALA A 251 -3.98 21.89 3.94
C ALA A 251 -3.11 20.87 4.69
N ASN A 252 -3.26 19.57 4.40
CA ASN A 252 -2.56 18.50 5.11
C ASN A 252 -1.49 17.78 4.28
N VAL A 253 -1.42 17.98 2.95
CA VAL A 253 -0.54 17.18 2.07
C VAL A 253 0.91 17.23 2.49
N ASN A 254 1.42 18.40 2.90
CA ASN A 254 2.78 18.54 3.37
C ASN A 254 3.04 17.70 4.63
N SER A 255 2.18 17.85 5.65
CA SER A 255 2.30 17.16 6.93
C SER A 255 2.11 15.65 6.80
N LEU A 256 1.18 15.19 5.95
CA LEU A 256 0.98 13.77 5.68
C LEU A 256 2.19 13.14 4.97
N LEU A 257 2.82 13.86 4.03
CA LEU A 257 4.04 13.37 3.39
C LEU A 257 5.21 13.26 4.38
N ASP A 258 5.34 14.22 5.30
CA ASP A 258 6.38 14.17 6.33
C ASP A 258 6.17 12.97 7.27
N ILE A 259 4.92 12.73 7.70
CA ILE A 259 4.55 11.55 8.50
C ILE A 259 4.84 10.25 7.74
N ALA A 260 4.42 10.16 6.47
CA ALA A 260 4.65 8.98 5.65
C ALA A 260 6.15 8.72 5.42
N ALA A 261 6.95 9.78 5.27
CA ALA A 261 8.41 9.71 5.17
C ALA A 261 9.03 9.16 6.45
N GLU A 262 8.70 9.75 7.60
CA GLU A 262 9.15 9.27 8.92
C GLU A 262 8.77 7.80 9.16
N ASP A 263 7.53 7.43 8.85
CA ASP A 263 7.03 6.06 9.02
C ASP A 263 7.79 5.06 8.17
N PHE A 264 8.02 5.42 6.92
CA PHE A 264 8.70 4.54 5.99
C PHE A 264 10.18 4.41 6.33
N ILE A 265 10.89 5.54 6.44
CA ILE A 265 12.34 5.59 6.69
C ILE A 265 12.73 4.87 7.97
N ASN A 266 11.95 5.07 9.03
CA ASN A 266 12.26 4.50 10.35
C ASN A 266 11.83 3.03 10.50
N SER A 267 11.17 2.45 9.49
CA SER A 267 10.72 1.06 9.54
C SER A 267 11.72 0.07 8.93
N LEU A 268 11.55 -1.23 9.24
CA LEU A 268 12.37 -2.30 8.65
C LEU A 268 12.19 -2.41 7.13
N ARG A 269 11.08 -1.94 6.56
CA ARG A 269 10.85 -1.90 5.11
C ARG A 269 11.57 -0.71 4.43
N GLY A 270 11.97 0.31 5.19
CA GLY A 270 12.68 1.48 4.67
C GLY A 270 14.19 1.38 4.78
N THR A 271 14.72 1.03 5.96
CA THR A 271 16.16 1.02 6.25
C THR A 271 16.58 -0.12 7.19
N GLN A 272 17.71 -0.77 6.87
CA GLN A 272 18.33 -1.81 7.72
C GLN A 272 19.85 -1.71 7.70
N LYS A 273 20.49 -2.02 8.83
CA LYS A 273 21.94 -2.15 8.91
C LYS A 273 22.36 -3.58 8.57
N ARG A 274 23.32 -3.74 7.65
CA ARG A 274 23.97 -5.03 7.32
C ARG A 274 25.48 -4.86 7.36
N GLY A 275 26.09 -5.17 8.51
CA GLY A 275 27.52 -4.90 8.71
C GLY A 275 27.80 -3.40 8.69
N ASP A 276 28.64 -2.96 7.76
CA ASP A 276 28.99 -1.57 7.43
C ASP A 276 28.12 -0.97 6.30
N ARG A 277 27.18 -1.75 5.75
CA ARG A 277 26.28 -1.35 4.67
C ARG A 277 24.91 -0.92 5.19
N LEU A 278 24.38 0.13 4.59
CA LEU A 278 22.99 0.57 4.74
C LEU A 278 22.15 -0.07 3.64
N ASP A 279 21.36 -1.07 4.01
CA ASP A 279 20.34 -1.61 3.11
C ASP A 279 19.10 -0.70 3.14
N VAL A 280 18.65 -0.26 1.97
CA VAL A 280 17.49 0.61 1.79
C VAL A 280 16.45 -0.04 0.87
N SER A 281 15.22 0.48 0.89
CA SER A 281 14.16 0.05 -0.02
C SER A 281 14.54 0.19 -1.49
N THR A 282 14.10 -0.74 -2.34
CA THR A 282 14.24 -0.61 -3.80
C THR A 282 13.50 0.60 -4.37
N LEU A 283 12.55 1.18 -3.61
CA LEU A 283 11.88 2.44 -3.98
C LEU A 283 12.86 3.58 -4.30
N TYR A 284 13.97 3.68 -3.55
CA TYR A 284 14.97 4.73 -3.79
C TYR A 284 15.71 4.52 -5.12
N ASP A 285 15.97 3.25 -5.48
CA ASP A 285 16.60 2.88 -6.75
C ASP A 285 15.65 3.15 -7.93
N GLU A 286 14.36 2.80 -7.78
CA GLU A 286 13.31 3.04 -8.77
C GLU A 286 13.10 4.54 -9.06
N THR A 287 13.34 5.39 -8.07
CA THR A 287 13.15 6.85 -8.17
C THR A 287 14.46 7.62 -8.35
N ARG A 288 15.59 6.91 -8.52
CA ARG A 288 16.95 7.47 -8.62
C ARG A 288 17.05 8.56 -9.67
N ALA A 289 16.49 8.32 -10.85
CA ALA A 289 16.59 9.25 -11.99
C ALA A 289 15.94 10.62 -11.73
N PHE A 290 15.02 10.70 -10.77
CA PHE A 290 14.28 11.92 -10.46
C PHE A 290 14.85 12.67 -9.26
N TYR A 291 15.27 11.94 -8.21
CA TYR A 291 15.58 12.54 -6.91
C TYR A 291 16.96 12.23 -6.34
N PHE A 292 17.63 11.17 -6.82
CA PHE A 292 18.86 10.67 -6.21
C PHE A 292 19.97 10.41 -7.25
N PRO A 293 20.33 11.38 -8.11
CA PRO A 293 21.37 11.21 -9.13
C PRO A 293 22.72 10.78 -8.57
N ASP A 294 23.14 11.34 -7.42
CA ASP A 294 24.24 10.80 -6.60
C ASP A 294 23.65 9.91 -5.51
N PHE A 295 23.39 8.66 -5.88
CA PHE A 295 22.56 7.74 -5.10
C PHE A 295 22.99 7.59 -3.63
N GLU A 296 24.30 7.53 -3.35
CA GLU A 296 24.78 7.35 -1.99
C GLU A 296 24.61 8.63 -1.15
N THR A 297 25.01 9.78 -1.70
CA THR A 297 24.94 11.07 -1.01
C THR A 297 23.49 11.50 -0.82
N ASP A 298 22.70 11.46 -1.89
CA ASP A 298 21.35 12.02 -1.91
C ASP A 298 20.38 11.20 -1.06
N VAL A 299 20.45 9.86 -1.12
CA VAL A 299 19.63 9.00 -0.26
C VAL A 299 19.97 9.23 1.20
N ARG A 300 21.26 9.31 1.57
CA ARG A 300 21.65 9.53 2.97
C ARG A 300 21.19 10.89 3.48
N ALA A 301 21.32 11.95 2.67
CA ALA A 301 20.82 13.28 3.01
C ALA A 301 19.30 13.26 3.23
N HIS A 302 18.55 12.64 2.33
CA HIS A 302 17.10 12.48 2.46
C HIS A 302 16.70 11.69 3.70
N LEU A 303 17.32 10.52 3.93
CA LEU A 303 17.07 9.70 5.11
C LEU A 303 17.34 10.47 6.41
N SER A 304 18.44 11.24 6.47
CA SER A 304 18.81 12.02 7.65
C SER A 304 17.77 13.09 8.03
N SER A 305 16.96 13.55 7.07
CA SER A 305 15.95 14.58 7.31
C SER A 305 14.74 14.07 8.11
N TYR A 306 14.52 12.75 8.11
CA TYR A 306 13.37 12.10 8.76
C TYR A 306 13.79 10.95 9.70
N ALA A 307 15.10 10.75 9.91
CA ALA A 307 15.63 9.68 10.73
C ALA A 307 15.37 9.95 12.22
N ASN A 308 14.85 8.96 12.93
CA ASN A 308 14.84 8.94 14.38
C ASN A 308 16.25 8.65 14.93
N GLU A 309 16.38 8.58 16.25
CA GLU A 309 17.67 8.32 16.91
C GLU A 309 18.30 6.99 16.47
N GLU A 310 17.52 5.91 16.39
CA GLU A 310 18.02 4.58 15.98
C GLU A 310 18.54 4.58 14.53
N VAL A 311 17.76 5.16 13.59
CA VAL A 311 18.19 5.23 12.19
C VAL A 311 19.36 6.19 12.01
N SER A 312 19.42 7.29 12.76
CA SER A 312 20.57 8.20 12.77
C SER A 312 21.84 7.48 13.21
N GLU A 313 21.74 6.62 14.22
CA GLU A 313 22.86 5.78 14.66
C GLU A 313 23.27 4.78 13.56
N ILE A 314 22.30 4.14 12.89
CA ILE A 314 22.56 3.25 11.75
C ILE A 314 23.30 3.99 10.62
N LEU A 315 22.84 5.21 10.27
CA LEU A 315 23.50 6.05 9.27
C LEU A 315 24.95 6.33 9.68
N SER A 316 25.22 6.68 10.94
CA SER A 316 26.60 6.95 11.41
C SER A 316 27.54 5.73 11.35
N LYS A 317 26.99 4.51 11.46
CA LYS A 317 27.74 3.24 11.49
C LYS A 317 27.84 2.57 10.11
N THR A 318 27.35 3.20 9.06
CA THR A 318 27.33 2.66 7.70
C THR A 318 27.90 3.66 6.71
N SER A 319 28.59 3.17 5.69
CA SER A 319 29.13 4.00 4.61
C SER A 319 28.35 3.75 3.32
N MET A 320 28.37 2.51 2.84
CA MET A 320 27.80 2.14 1.54
C MET A 320 26.28 1.99 1.59
N VAL A 321 25.58 2.57 0.61
CA VAL A 321 24.13 2.40 0.41
C VAL A 321 23.86 1.29 -0.60
N ASN A 322 22.94 0.40 -0.27
CA ASN A 322 22.52 -0.70 -1.15
C ASN A 322 21.00 -0.85 -1.15
N ALA A 323 20.39 -0.72 -2.32
CA ALA A 323 18.95 -0.92 -2.49
C ALA A 323 18.61 -2.41 -2.62
N SER A 324 18.17 -3.02 -1.51
CA SER A 324 17.89 -4.46 -1.46
C SER A 324 16.58 -4.82 -0.77
N ILE A 325 16.03 -3.92 0.06
CA ILE A 325 14.84 -4.21 0.84
C ILE A 325 13.64 -4.13 -0.10
N ARG A 326 12.93 -5.24 -0.24
CA ARG A 326 11.67 -5.32 -0.97
C ARG A 326 10.76 -6.39 -0.38
N ASP A 327 9.47 -6.12 -0.38
CA ASP A 327 8.45 -7.12 -0.08
C ASP A 327 7.20 -6.80 -0.91
N ARG A 328 6.94 -7.66 -1.88
CA ARG A 328 5.85 -7.52 -2.85
C ARG A 328 4.52 -8.06 -2.33
N THR A 329 4.50 -8.60 -1.11
CA THR A 329 3.26 -9.08 -0.50
C THR A 329 2.27 -7.92 -0.39
N ILE A 330 1.02 -8.18 -0.76
CA ILE A 330 -0.08 -7.23 -0.64
C ILE A 330 -0.21 -6.71 0.81
N ALA A 331 -0.42 -5.40 0.96
CA ALA A 331 -0.72 -4.70 2.20
C ALA A 331 -2.20 -4.93 2.60
N ASP A 332 -2.54 -6.17 2.86
CA ASP A 332 -3.88 -6.65 3.21
C ASP A 332 -3.81 -7.41 4.52
N LEU A 333 -4.83 -7.32 5.38
CA LEU A 333 -4.81 -8.02 6.67
C LEU A 333 -4.68 -9.55 6.52
N SER A 334 -5.20 -10.11 5.43
CA SER A 334 -5.15 -11.56 5.16
C SER A 334 -3.88 -12.01 4.44
N GLY A 335 -3.07 -11.07 3.93
CA GLY A 335 -1.93 -11.36 3.06
C GLY A 335 -2.36 -11.92 1.70
N GLY A 336 -3.51 -11.48 1.19
CA GLY A 336 -3.97 -11.83 -0.16
C GLY A 336 -4.54 -13.25 -0.29
N ALA A 337 -4.99 -13.85 0.81
CA ALA A 337 -5.41 -15.25 0.83
C ALA A 337 -6.82 -15.41 1.38
N ARG A 338 -7.63 -16.23 0.69
CA ARG A 338 -8.85 -16.78 1.29
C ARG A 338 -8.47 -17.85 2.31
N PHE A 339 -9.11 -17.79 3.48
CA PHE A 339 -8.97 -18.81 4.50
C PHE A 339 -9.91 -19.98 4.24
N ALA A 340 -9.49 -21.17 4.62
CA ALA A 340 -10.37 -22.33 4.55
C ALA A 340 -11.55 -22.17 5.53
N ASN A 341 -12.75 -22.63 5.13
CA ASN A 341 -13.99 -22.43 5.88
C ASN A 341 -13.95 -22.98 7.31
N TYR A 342 -13.16 -24.02 7.58
CA TYR A 342 -12.99 -24.59 8.93
C TYR A 342 -12.15 -23.71 9.87
N LEU A 343 -11.50 -22.66 9.36
CA LEU A 343 -10.77 -21.68 10.16
C LEU A 343 -11.67 -20.55 10.68
N PHE A 344 -12.96 -20.59 10.36
CA PHE A 344 -13.98 -19.76 10.98
C PHE A 344 -14.54 -20.53 12.18
N ASN A 345 -14.29 -20.02 13.38
CA ASN A 345 -14.66 -20.72 14.60
C ASN A 345 -16.18 -20.66 14.80
N SER A 346 -16.91 -21.77 14.78
CA SER A 346 -18.39 -21.73 14.94
C SER A 346 -18.85 -21.67 16.40
N THR A 347 -17.93 -21.68 17.39
CA THR A 347 -18.24 -21.71 18.82
C THR A 347 -17.33 -20.76 19.60
N GLU A 348 -17.80 -20.11 20.68
CA GLU A 348 -16.92 -19.36 21.59
C GLU A 348 -15.90 -20.31 22.23
N GLY A 349 -14.60 -20.00 22.09
CA GLY A 349 -13.50 -20.89 22.45
C GLY A 349 -13.34 -22.03 21.45
N ASN A 350 -12.20 -22.07 20.75
CA ASN A 350 -11.87 -23.20 19.88
C ASN A 350 -11.00 -24.19 20.68
N PRO A 351 -11.54 -25.32 21.15
CA PRO A 351 -10.79 -26.27 21.96
C PRO A 351 -9.63 -26.96 21.21
N MET A 352 -9.52 -26.78 19.88
CA MET A 352 -8.43 -27.36 19.09
C MET A 352 -7.18 -26.48 18.97
N PHE A 353 -7.26 -25.17 19.18
CA PHE A 353 -6.10 -24.28 18.90
C PHE A 353 -5.91 -23.09 19.85
N TYR A 354 -6.98 -22.42 20.32
CA TYR A 354 -6.89 -21.23 21.17
C TYR A 354 -8.19 -21.04 21.97
N ASP A 355 -8.10 -21.04 23.31
CA ASP A 355 -9.27 -20.93 24.21
C ASP A 355 -10.00 -19.58 24.12
N ASP A 356 -9.31 -18.50 23.70
CA ASP A 356 -9.87 -17.13 23.67
C ASP A 356 -10.32 -16.66 22.26
N ALA A 357 -10.36 -17.54 21.26
CA ALA A 357 -10.69 -17.14 19.89
C ALA A 357 -12.20 -16.76 19.74
N PRO A 358 -12.53 -15.58 19.21
CA PRO A 358 -13.92 -15.12 19.06
C PRO A 358 -14.70 -15.94 18.03
N SER A 359 -16.04 -15.96 18.15
CA SER A 359 -16.91 -16.74 17.28
C SER A 359 -17.18 -16.09 15.89
N SER A 360 -17.15 -16.97 14.89
CA SER A 360 -17.67 -17.05 13.52
C SER A 360 -17.44 -15.96 12.47
N ARG A 361 -17.13 -14.71 12.81
CA ARG A 361 -17.01 -13.64 11.80
C ARG A 361 -15.59 -13.28 11.38
N VAL A 362 -14.59 -13.56 12.22
CA VAL A 362 -13.18 -13.29 11.91
C VAL A 362 -12.43 -14.63 11.78
N PRO A 363 -11.79 -14.92 10.63
CA PRO A 363 -10.99 -16.12 10.48
C PRO A 363 -9.81 -16.13 11.47
N ILE A 364 -9.48 -17.31 12.00
CA ILE A 364 -8.41 -17.46 13.02
C ILE A 364 -7.10 -16.78 12.60
N PRO A 365 -6.54 -17.01 11.38
CA PRO A 365 -5.25 -16.39 11.03
C PRO A 365 -5.28 -14.86 11.03
N LEU A 366 -6.44 -14.27 10.73
CA LEU A 366 -6.64 -12.84 10.79
C LEU A 366 -6.74 -12.34 12.23
N TRP A 367 -7.48 -13.04 13.09
CA TRP A 367 -7.52 -12.74 14.53
C TRP A 367 -6.11 -12.81 15.15
N LEU A 368 -5.34 -13.85 14.82
CA LEU A 368 -3.95 -13.99 15.25
C LEU A 368 -3.13 -12.76 14.82
N HIS A 369 -3.28 -12.31 13.58
CA HIS A 369 -2.58 -11.14 13.08
C HIS A 369 -2.92 -9.86 13.87
N LEU A 370 -4.21 -9.61 14.09
CA LEU A 370 -4.68 -8.47 14.88
C LEU A 370 -4.24 -8.55 16.35
N ASN A 371 -4.14 -9.77 16.92
CA ASN A 371 -3.62 -9.98 18.26
C ASN A 371 -2.11 -9.72 18.35
N ASP A 372 -1.33 -10.08 17.33
CA ASP A 372 0.10 -9.73 17.25
C ASP A 372 0.28 -8.21 17.21
N ARG A 373 -0.55 -7.50 16.43
CA ARG A 373 -0.61 -6.05 16.41
C ARG A 373 -0.95 -5.48 17.79
N GLN A 374 -1.98 -6.01 18.46
CA GLN A 374 -2.38 -5.53 19.79
C GLN A 374 -1.24 -5.68 20.80
N ARG A 375 -0.57 -6.83 20.84
CA ARG A 375 0.60 -7.07 21.70
C ARG A 375 1.75 -6.11 21.42
N LYS A 376 2.01 -5.80 20.15
CA LYS A 376 3.01 -4.78 19.77
C LYS A 376 2.65 -3.43 20.40
N LEU A 377 1.41 -2.98 20.23
CA LEU A 377 0.94 -1.68 20.76
C LEU A 377 0.95 -1.64 22.30
N GLU A 378 0.60 -2.74 22.97
CA GLU A 378 0.71 -2.87 24.42
C GLU A 378 2.16 -2.86 24.91
N GLY A 379 3.10 -3.43 24.13
CA GLY A 379 4.54 -3.30 24.37
C GLY A 379 4.98 -1.84 24.30
N MET A 380 4.62 -1.16 23.21
CA MET A 380 4.93 0.26 23.02
C MET A 380 4.38 1.14 24.14
N ALA A 381 3.13 0.90 24.55
CA ALA A 381 2.52 1.64 25.66
C ALA A 381 3.24 1.41 27.00
N ARG A 382 3.78 0.20 27.24
CA ARG A 382 4.59 -0.08 28.44
C ARG A 382 5.95 0.61 28.40
N ASP A 383 6.50 0.81 27.20
CA ASP A 383 7.80 1.45 26.97
C ASP A 383 7.67 2.98 26.77
N ASP A 384 6.48 3.56 27.00
CA ASP A 384 6.15 4.98 26.82
C ASP A 384 6.42 5.51 25.39
N ILE A 385 6.34 4.62 24.39
CA ILE A 385 6.47 4.97 22.98
C ILE A 385 5.11 5.47 22.47
N PRO A 386 4.99 6.71 21.97
CA PRO A 386 3.74 7.23 21.44
C PRO A 386 3.22 6.37 20.29
N THR A 387 1.94 5.97 20.38
CA THR A 387 1.27 5.16 19.34
C THR A 387 0.37 5.98 18.41
N GLY A 388 -0.01 7.18 18.84
CA GLY A 388 -0.78 8.15 18.05
C GLY A 388 0.05 9.37 17.69
N ARG A 389 -0.33 10.05 16.59
CA ARG A 389 0.24 11.35 16.19
C ARG A 389 -0.85 12.39 16.12
N VAL A 390 -0.49 13.62 16.46
CA VAL A 390 -1.33 14.80 16.25
C VAL A 390 -0.80 15.50 15.00
N ILE A 391 -1.67 15.68 14.02
CA ILE A 391 -1.33 16.34 12.76
C ILE A 391 -1.71 17.81 12.88
N PHE A 392 -0.74 18.70 12.72
CA PHE A 392 -1.01 20.11 12.52
C PHE A 392 -1.13 20.36 11.02
N SER A 393 -2.34 20.69 10.57
CA SER A 393 -2.58 21.15 9.20
C SER A 393 -2.21 22.63 9.09
N ASN A 394 -1.69 23.03 7.95
CA ASN A 394 -1.40 24.43 7.68
C ASN A 394 -2.70 25.24 7.70
N ILE A 395 -2.67 26.38 8.40
CA ILE A 395 -3.79 27.33 8.44
C ILE A 395 -3.51 28.41 7.38
N ASP A 396 -4.35 28.45 6.35
CA ASP A 396 -4.35 29.56 5.40
C ASP A 396 -5.04 30.77 6.04
N LEU A 397 -4.31 31.90 6.15
CA LEU A 397 -4.90 33.15 6.64
C LEU A 397 -5.52 33.93 5.47
N PRO A 398 -6.58 34.72 5.71
CA PRO A 398 -7.14 35.61 4.70
C PRO A 398 -6.06 36.53 4.10
N GLY A 399 -5.83 36.42 2.79
CA GLY A 399 -4.81 37.20 2.06
C GLY A 399 -3.49 36.45 1.78
N ASP A 400 -3.28 35.25 2.33
CA ASP A 400 -2.09 34.46 2.02
C ASP A 400 -2.02 34.10 0.52
N PRO A 401 -0.82 34.10 -0.08
CA PRO A 401 -0.65 33.69 -1.47
C PRO A 401 -0.95 32.19 -1.65
N PRO A 402 -1.51 31.77 -2.79
CA PRO A 402 -2.03 30.41 -3.00
C PRO A 402 -0.99 29.28 -2.86
N ASN A 403 0.31 29.58 -2.95
CA ASN A 403 1.40 28.59 -2.85
C ASN A 403 2.36 28.84 -1.68
N LYS A 404 1.95 29.58 -0.62
CA LYS A 404 2.83 29.97 0.50
C LYS A 404 3.62 28.82 1.12
N ASN A 405 2.97 27.67 1.30
CA ASN A 405 3.54 26.46 1.90
C ASN A 405 3.47 25.29 0.90
N ALA A 406 3.65 25.59 -0.39
CA ALA A 406 3.60 24.59 -1.43
C ALA A 406 4.76 23.59 -1.26
N VAL A 407 4.47 22.30 -1.45
CA VAL A 407 5.52 21.32 -1.70
C VAL A 407 6.15 21.69 -3.05
N GLU A 408 7.46 21.95 -3.04
CA GLU A 408 8.22 22.36 -4.23
C GLU A 408 8.47 21.20 -5.19
#